data_AF-A0A963SV23-F1
#
_entry.id   AF-A0A963SV23-F1
#
_cell.length_a   1.000
_cell.length_b   1.000
_cell.length_c   1.000
_cell.angle_alpha   90.00
_cell.angle_beta   90.00
_cell.angle_gamma   90.00
#
_symmetry.space_group_name_H-M   'P 1'
#
loop_
_entity.id
_entity.type
_entity.pdbx_description
1 polymer ?
#
loop_
_entity_poly.entity_id
_entity_poly.type
_entity_poly.pdbx_seq_one_letter_code
_entity_poly.pdbx_strand_id
1 'polypeptide(L)'
;MAASRSDPVLGRAFGGVVLRSDHMPGPASYDADGQRYVFIAAATDAAAYALDVETVKTRPPDAVAALFERSGETRPFFHAWTELEVIAKISNMPCHVLLRDGCALARAGRQVTVLRCDGPAHWIAVGRKAA
;
A
#
# COMPACT_ATOMS: atom_id res chain seq x y z
N MET A 1 -0.27 -11.07 -21.49
CA MET A 1 0.15 -10.54 -20.17
C MET A 1 0.92 -9.26 -20.39
N ALA A 2 0.40 -8.12 -19.94
CA ALA A 2 1.19 -6.89 -19.91
C ALA A 2 1.81 -6.80 -18.51
N ALA A 3 3.09 -7.15 -18.39
CA ALA A 3 3.84 -6.78 -17.20
C ALA A 3 3.89 -5.25 -17.16
N SER A 4 3.43 -4.63 -16.08
CA SER A 4 3.84 -3.26 -15.80
C SER A 4 5.36 -3.29 -15.78
N ARG A 5 6.01 -2.45 -16.60
CA ARG A 5 7.48 -2.30 -16.54
C ARG A 5 7.85 -2.12 -15.07
N SER A 6 8.87 -2.83 -14.61
CA SER A 6 9.30 -2.76 -13.21
C SER A 6 9.36 -1.29 -12.81
N ASP A 7 8.51 -0.89 -11.86
CA ASP A 7 8.57 0.48 -11.38
C ASP A 7 9.99 0.72 -10.87
N PRO A 8 10.72 1.70 -11.41
CA PRO A 8 12.13 1.88 -11.10
C PRO A 8 12.37 2.26 -9.63
N VAL A 9 11.35 2.74 -8.91
CA VAL A 9 11.42 2.98 -7.46
C VAL A 9 11.39 1.65 -6.72
N LEU A 10 10.40 0.81 -6.97
CA LEU A 10 10.30 -0.51 -6.32
C LEU A 10 11.45 -1.44 -6.69
N GLY A 11 11.84 -1.46 -7.97
CA GLY A 11 12.94 -2.27 -8.46
C GLY A 11 14.29 -1.89 -7.83
N ARG A 12 14.51 -0.60 -7.52
CA ARG A 12 15.74 -0.14 -6.87
C ARG A 12 15.76 -0.39 -5.36
N ALA A 13 14.62 -0.27 -4.69
CA ALA A 13 14.59 -0.27 -3.22
C ALA A 13 14.17 -1.62 -2.62
N PHE A 14 13.26 -2.36 -3.24
CA PHE A 14 12.81 -3.69 -2.80
C PHE A 14 13.20 -4.82 -3.78
N GLY A 15 13.78 -4.49 -4.94
CA GLY A 15 14.14 -5.48 -5.96
C GLY A 15 12.95 -6.17 -6.63
N GLY A 16 11.72 -5.68 -6.40
CA GLY A 16 10.49 -6.34 -6.83
C GLY A 16 9.67 -5.54 -7.84
N VAL A 17 8.53 -6.13 -8.24
CA VAL A 17 7.60 -5.56 -9.22
C VAL A 17 6.15 -5.75 -8.80
N VAL A 18 5.29 -4.79 -9.15
CA VAL A 18 3.83 -4.95 -9.07
C VAL A 18 3.28 -5.33 -10.44
N LEU A 19 2.53 -6.43 -10.48
CA LEU A 19 1.95 -6.96 -11.71
C LEU A 19 0.45 -7.15 -11.53
N ARG A 20 -0.32 -6.92 -12.58
CA ARG A 20 -1.71 -7.39 -12.65
C ARG A 20 -1.73 -8.87 -12.99
N SER A 21 -2.22 -9.72 -12.10
CA SER A 21 -2.23 -11.18 -12.28
C SER A 21 -3.20 -11.87 -11.31
N ASP A 22 -3.95 -12.84 -11.82
CA ASP A 22 -4.86 -13.67 -11.02
C ASP A 22 -4.20 -14.90 -10.39
N HIS A 23 -2.98 -15.24 -10.82
CA HIS A 23 -2.37 -16.53 -10.50
C HIS A 23 -1.05 -16.43 -9.75
N MET A 24 -0.36 -15.29 -9.84
CA MET A 24 0.94 -15.15 -9.21
C MET A 24 0.81 -15.06 -7.68
N PRO A 25 1.63 -15.81 -6.92
CA PRO A 25 1.61 -15.77 -5.46
C PRO A 25 2.26 -14.49 -4.95
N GLY A 26 1.87 -14.06 -3.74
CA GLY A 26 2.43 -12.89 -3.08
C GLY A 26 1.37 -11.98 -2.45
N PRO A 27 1.79 -10.90 -1.77
CA PRO A 27 0.88 -9.88 -1.26
C PRO A 27 0.10 -9.27 -2.41
N ALA A 28 -1.23 -9.28 -2.28
CA ALA A 28 -2.13 -8.84 -3.33
C ALA A 28 -3.13 -7.80 -2.82
N SER A 29 -3.56 -6.94 -3.73
CA SER A 29 -4.70 -6.04 -3.54
C SER A 29 -5.58 -6.06 -4.79
N TYR A 30 -6.83 -5.65 -4.65
CA TYR A 30 -7.79 -5.55 -5.74
C TYR A 30 -8.20 -4.11 -5.91
N ASP A 31 -8.34 -3.66 -7.16
CA ASP A 31 -8.90 -2.34 -7.45
C ASP A 31 -10.44 -2.35 -7.38
N ALA A 32 -11.05 -1.19 -7.64
CA ALA A 32 -12.51 -1.04 -7.60
C ALA A 32 -13.25 -1.86 -8.69
N ASP A 33 -12.56 -2.26 -9.75
CA ASP A 33 -13.08 -3.08 -10.84
C ASP A 33 -12.83 -4.59 -10.60
N GLY A 34 -12.26 -4.95 -9.45
CA GLY A 34 -11.94 -6.32 -9.07
C GLY A 34 -10.69 -6.89 -9.74
N GLN A 35 -9.86 -6.06 -10.38
CA GLN A 35 -8.60 -6.51 -10.96
C GLN A 35 -7.57 -6.78 -9.86
N ARG A 36 -6.93 -7.96 -9.91
CA ARG A 36 -5.91 -8.36 -8.93
C ARG A 36 -4.53 -7.83 -9.29
N TYR A 37 -3.92 -7.15 -8.34
CA TYR A 37 -2.52 -6.73 -8.37
C TYR A 37 -1.72 -7.48 -7.33
N VAL A 38 -0.48 -7.83 -7.65
CA VAL A 38 0.40 -8.59 -6.76
C VAL A 38 1.81 -8.03 -6.80
N PHE A 39 2.43 -7.93 -5.62
CA PHE A 39 3.84 -7.60 -5.50
C PHE A 39 4.68 -8.88 -5.51
N ILE A 40 5.65 -8.94 -6.42
CA ILE A 40 6.62 -10.03 -6.52
C ILE A 40 7.97 -9.48 -6.08
N ALA A 41 8.42 -9.88 -4.89
CA ALA A 41 9.73 -9.54 -4.38
C ALA A 41 10.85 -10.27 -5.16
N ALA A 42 12.08 -9.75 -5.07
CA ALA A 42 13.24 -10.49 -5.54
C ALA A 42 13.38 -11.82 -4.77
N ALA A 43 13.79 -12.89 -5.45
CA ALA A 43 13.88 -14.23 -4.86
C ALA A 43 14.80 -14.32 -3.62
N THR A 44 15.72 -13.37 -3.45
CA THR A 44 16.67 -13.32 -2.34
C THR A 44 16.14 -12.58 -1.11
N ASP A 45 14.95 -12.00 -1.15
CA ASP A 45 14.39 -11.21 -0.06
C ASP A 45 13.24 -11.95 0.65
N ALA A 46 13.50 -12.39 1.88
CA ALA A 46 12.54 -13.11 2.71
C ALA A 46 11.74 -12.18 3.64
N ALA A 47 11.81 -10.86 3.46
CA ALA A 47 11.04 -9.93 4.27
C ALA A 47 9.52 -10.11 4.11
N ALA A 48 8.76 -9.70 5.12
CA ALA A 48 7.30 -9.64 5.03
C ALA A 48 6.87 -8.38 4.27
N TYR A 49 5.92 -8.55 3.35
CA TYR A 49 5.46 -7.49 2.46
C TYR A 49 3.94 -7.33 2.50
N ALA A 50 3.47 -6.13 2.22
CA ALA A 50 2.07 -5.84 1.91
C ALA A 50 1.95 -4.92 0.69
N LEU A 51 0.84 -5.04 -0.02
CA LEU A 51 0.49 -4.22 -1.17
C LEU A 51 -0.88 -3.59 -0.92
N ASP A 52 -1.05 -2.35 -1.36
CA ASP A 52 -2.34 -1.70 -1.49
C ASP A 52 -2.45 -0.95 -2.82
N VAL A 53 -3.65 -0.99 -3.42
CA VAL A 53 -3.94 -0.44 -4.74
C VAL A 53 -5.33 0.17 -4.73
N GLU A 54 -5.43 1.43 -5.15
CA GLU A 54 -6.68 2.17 -5.26
C GLU A 54 -6.81 2.83 -6.62
N THR A 55 -7.98 2.76 -7.25
CA THR A 55 -8.23 3.44 -8.53
C THR A 55 -8.31 4.96 -8.31
N VAL A 56 -7.68 5.75 -9.18
CA VAL A 56 -7.67 7.23 -9.05
C VAL A 56 -9.07 7.86 -9.08
N LYS A 57 -10.04 7.17 -9.70
CA LYS A 57 -11.44 7.61 -9.81
C LYS A 57 -12.31 7.25 -8.59
N THR A 58 -11.79 6.43 -7.67
CA THR A 58 -12.54 6.02 -6.48
C THR A 58 -12.82 7.23 -5.61
N ARG A 59 -14.04 7.34 -5.06
CA ARG A 59 -14.36 8.35 -4.04
C ARG A 59 -14.11 7.72 -2.67
N PRO A 60 -13.45 8.42 -1.72
CA PRO A 60 -13.28 7.90 -0.38
C PRO A 60 -14.63 7.75 0.33
N PRO A 61 -14.84 6.70 1.14
CA PRO A 61 -16.02 6.62 2.00
C PRO A 61 -16.07 7.82 2.95
N ASP A 62 -17.21 8.52 3.02
CA ASP A 62 -17.34 9.78 3.76
C ASP A 62 -16.90 9.67 5.23
N ALA A 63 -17.21 8.54 5.89
CA ALA A 63 -16.80 8.30 7.27
C ALA A 63 -15.27 8.21 7.46
N VAL A 64 -14.56 7.65 6.47
CA VAL A 64 -13.09 7.53 6.49
C VAL A 64 -12.46 8.87 6.11
N ALA A 65 -12.99 9.57 5.11
CA ALA A 65 -12.56 10.92 4.76
C ALA A 65 -12.63 11.86 5.96
N ALA A 66 -13.75 11.85 6.70
CA ALA A 66 -13.91 12.65 7.92
C ALA A 66 -12.93 12.27 9.04
N LEU A 67 -12.44 11.02 9.10
CA LEU A 67 -11.38 10.64 10.05
C LEU A 67 -10.03 11.24 9.66
N PHE A 68 -9.70 11.26 8.37
CA PHE A 68 -8.47 11.87 7.86
C PHE A 68 -8.44 13.39 8.02
N GLU A 69 -9.56 14.07 7.76
CA GLU A 69 -9.67 15.52 7.98
C GLU A 69 -9.40 15.89 9.45
N ARG A 70 -9.91 15.07 10.38
CA ARG A 70 -9.68 15.25 11.83
C ARG A 70 -8.27 14.88 12.28
N SER A 71 -7.56 14.01 11.56
CA SER A 71 -6.20 13.59 11.93
C SER A 71 -5.14 14.64 11.57
N GLY A 72 -5.51 15.70 10.84
CA GLY A 72 -4.58 16.73 10.38
C GLY A 72 -3.65 16.25 9.26
N GLU A 73 -4.01 15.19 8.55
CA GLU A 73 -3.27 14.71 7.38
C GLU A 73 -3.45 15.71 6.23
N THR A 74 -2.34 16.16 5.64
CA THR A 74 -2.31 17.19 4.60
C THR A 74 -2.01 16.64 3.21
N ARG A 75 -1.58 15.39 3.12
CA ARG A 75 -1.35 14.70 1.84
C ARG A 75 -2.68 14.36 1.15
N PRO A 76 -2.68 14.09 -0.17
CA PRO A 76 -3.86 13.58 -0.84
C PRO A 76 -4.43 12.35 -0.11
N PHE A 77 -5.76 12.25 0.01
CA PHE A 77 -6.40 11.18 0.78
C PHE A 77 -5.88 9.79 0.38
N PHE A 78 -5.94 9.46 -0.91
CA PHE A 78 -5.49 8.15 -1.39
C PHE A 78 -3.98 7.96 -1.32
N HIS A 79 -3.19 9.03 -1.17
CA HIS A 79 -1.80 8.86 -0.81
C HIS A 79 -1.68 8.27 0.60
N ALA A 80 -2.25 8.98 1.57
CA ALA A 80 -2.12 8.58 2.97
C ALA A 80 -2.89 7.30 3.29
N TRP A 81 -4.02 7.06 2.61
CA TRP A 81 -4.84 5.86 2.75
C TRP A 81 -4.11 4.59 2.35
N THR A 82 -3.54 4.52 1.13
CA THR A 82 -2.84 3.31 0.66
C THR A 82 -1.64 2.97 1.55
N GLU A 83 -0.94 3.98 2.06
CA GLU A 83 0.17 3.77 3.00
C GLU A 83 -0.31 3.27 4.37
N LEU A 84 -1.40 3.83 4.89
CA LEU A 84 -2.02 3.38 6.12
C LEU A 84 -2.46 1.92 6.02
N GLU A 85 -3.10 1.53 4.91
CA GLU A 85 -3.54 0.15 4.66
C GLU A 85 -2.36 -0.82 4.63
N VAL A 86 -1.26 -0.43 3.98
CA VAL A 86 -0.02 -1.22 3.98
C VAL A 86 0.53 -1.40 5.40
N ILE A 87 0.60 -0.32 6.19
CA ILE A 87 1.07 -0.38 7.58
C ILE A 87 0.15 -1.28 8.41
N ALA A 88 -1.17 -1.12 8.26
CA ALA A 88 -2.18 -1.93 8.91
C ALA A 88 -2.01 -3.43 8.61
N LYS A 89 -1.85 -3.79 7.33
CA LYS A 89 -1.64 -5.17 6.88
C LYS A 89 -0.38 -5.79 7.49
N ILE A 90 0.74 -5.08 7.52
CA ILE A 90 2.02 -5.60 8.07
C ILE A 90 2.01 -5.67 9.60
N SER A 91 1.43 -4.67 10.26
CA SER A 91 1.35 -4.61 11.72
C SER A 91 0.23 -5.45 12.32
N ASN A 92 -0.65 -6.01 11.47
CA ASN A 92 -1.87 -6.71 11.88
C ASN A 92 -2.76 -5.84 12.78
N MET A 93 -2.90 -4.56 12.43
CA MET A 93 -3.72 -3.59 13.16
C MET A 93 -4.78 -2.98 12.24
N PRO A 94 -6.04 -2.84 12.66
CA PRO A 94 -7.06 -2.19 11.84
C PRO A 94 -6.75 -0.71 11.59
N CYS A 95 -7.01 -0.20 10.37
CA CYS A 95 -6.76 1.18 9.98
C CYS A 95 -7.41 2.21 10.93
N HIS A 96 -8.64 1.95 11.39
CA HIS A 96 -9.35 2.86 12.30
C HIS A 96 -8.70 2.95 13.69
N VAL A 97 -7.99 1.91 14.14
CA VAL A 97 -7.23 1.94 15.40
C VAL A 97 -6.01 2.84 15.21
N LEU A 98 -5.27 2.65 14.11
CA LEU A 98 -4.10 3.45 13.77
C LEU A 98 -4.44 4.94 13.57
N LEU A 99 -5.57 5.26 12.92
CA LEU A 99 -6.00 6.65 12.74
C LEU A 99 -6.40 7.34 14.05
N ARG A 100 -6.96 6.59 15.01
CA ARG A 100 -7.37 7.14 16.31
C ARG A 100 -6.20 7.27 17.28
N ASP A 101 -5.23 6.37 17.20
CA ASP A 101 -4.04 6.34 18.04
C ASP A 101 -2.79 6.66 17.21
N GLY A 102 -2.47 7.97 17.13
CA GLY A 102 -1.27 8.45 16.43
C GLY A 102 0.03 7.87 16.99
N CYS A 103 0.09 7.48 18.27
CA CYS A 103 1.25 6.81 18.83
C CYS A 103 1.39 5.37 18.31
N ALA A 104 0.27 4.65 18.15
CA ALA A 104 0.27 3.34 17.50
C ALA A 104 0.69 3.44 16.04
N LEU A 105 0.15 4.40 15.27
CA LEU A 105 0.57 4.64 13.89
C LEU A 105 2.05 4.97 13.78
N ALA A 106 2.57 5.88 14.62
CA ALA A 106 3.98 6.22 14.62
C ALA A 106 4.87 5.01 14.97
N ARG A 107 4.44 4.15 15.89
CA ARG A 107 5.18 2.93 16.27
C ARG A 107 5.19 1.91 15.14
N ALA A 108 4.04 1.66 14.51
CA ALA A 108 3.92 0.73 13.40
C ALA A 108 4.69 1.24 12.17
N GLY A 109 4.57 2.52 11.84
CA GLY A 109 5.28 3.14 10.72
C GLY A 109 6.80 3.08 10.84
N ARG A 110 7.37 3.11 12.05
CA ARG A 110 8.82 2.91 12.25
C ARG A 110 9.29 1.49 11.92
N GLN A 111 8.39 0.51 11.90
CA GLN A 111 8.69 -0.89 11.59
C GLN A 111 8.42 -1.23 10.13
N VAL A 112 7.95 -0.28 9.31
CA VAL A 112 7.54 -0.52 7.93
C VAL A 112 8.17 0.53 7.04
N THR A 113 8.98 0.09 6.07
CA THR A 113 9.36 0.95 4.95
C THR A 113 8.24 0.88 3.92
N VAL A 114 7.61 2.02 3.62
CA VAL A 114 6.58 2.12 2.58
C VAL A 114 7.14 2.88 1.38
N LEU A 115 6.91 2.35 0.18
CA LEU A 115 7.25 2.99 -1.08
C LEU A 115 6.03 3.08 -1.97
N ARG A 116 6.01 4.12 -2.80
CA ARG A 116 4.95 4.37 -3.78
C ARG A 116 5.44 4.10 -5.19
N CYS A 117 4.52 3.62 -6.02
CA CYS A 117 4.71 3.42 -7.46
C CYS A 117 3.42 3.78 -8.21
N ASP A 118 2.93 4.99 -7.98
CA ASP A 118 1.66 5.45 -8.52
C ASP A 118 1.71 5.49 -10.06
N GLY A 119 0.60 5.11 -10.67
CA GLY A 119 0.40 5.19 -12.11
C GLY A 119 -0.71 6.18 -12.48
N PRO A 120 -0.96 6.41 -13.77
CA PRO A 120 -1.99 7.35 -14.22
C PRO A 120 -3.43 6.92 -13.84
N ALA A 121 -3.63 5.65 -13.49
CA ALA A 121 -4.94 5.10 -13.15
C ALA A 121 -5.04 4.60 -11.69
N HIS A 122 -3.92 4.45 -10.99
CA HIS A 122 -3.88 3.79 -9.68
C HIS A 122 -2.93 4.49 -8.71
N TRP A 123 -3.36 4.62 -7.46
CA TRP A 123 -2.50 4.85 -6.31
C TRP A 123 -1.99 3.49 -5.83
N ILE A 124 -0.67 3.35 -5.65
CA ILE A 124 -0.07 2.07 -5.29
C ILE A 124 0.98 2.28 -4.21
N ALA A 125 0.83 1.54 -3.11
CA ALA A 125 1.80 1.49 -2.02
C ALA A 125 2.26 0.04 -1.77
N VAL A 126 3.57 -0.14 -1.59
CA VAL A 126 4.17 -1.40 -1.15
C VAL A 126 4.89 -1.16 0.16
N GLY A 127 4.65 -2.01 1.15
CA GLY A 127 5.36 -1.98 2.42
C GLY A 127 6.24 -3.20 2.59
N ARG A 128 7.39 -2.98 3.21
CA ARG A 128 8.31 -4.01 3.68
C ARG A 128 8.47 -3.87 5.18
N LYS A 129 8.31 -4.96 5.93
CA LYS A 129 8.62 -4.98 7.37
C LYS A 129 10.14 -4.82 7.55
N ALA A 130 10.54 -3.87 8.39
CA ALA A 130 11.92 -3.72 8.81
C ALA A 130 12.38 -4.99 9.57
N ALA A 131 13.64 -5.36 9.37
CA ALA A 131 14.26 -6.51 10.05
C ALA A 131 14.40 -6.27 11.56
#